data_AF-A0A397CKU8-F1
#
_entry.id   AF-A0A397CKU8-F1
#
_cell.length_a   1.000
_cell.length_b   1.000
_cell.length_c   1.000
_cell.angle_alpha   90.00
_cell.angle_beta   90.00
_cell.angle_gamma   90.00
#
_symmetry.space_group_name_H-M   'P 1'
#
loop_
_entity.id
_entity.type
_entity.pdbx_description
1 polymer ?
#
loop_
_entity_poly.entity_id
_entity_poly.type
_entity_poly.pdbx_seq_one_letter_code
_entity_poly.pdbx_strand_id
1 'polypeptide(L)'
;MANTSDHGVAETAFDAIRCKMYEPCDTNEILHATSINLDLPSTKAISTIHLPIHRGYYLRHIAVERAVSLFLQAATDHHGDGRPVQIVSLGAGFDTLFFRLAGKTDTGHPPVRMFEVDCDAISSQKVALLKASPSTFFGANGQVTATDTTTLAATVHHDNGNTSTYVAFACDLGNVTLLARHLAAHGLDPTLPTLVLAECVLAYLTPEASTSLLRWTAEALAECMFVAYDPIGLTDSSTFGVQLQQYFDNKGCALRSTSIMPSVQGYARLLRHVGWRCIRLGHMNAIYDALTTPTERRRVNALEPFDELEDWVLTNHHYGVLVASNNMIGPAAATSSLQAVLAWPSTVAGSSTSYHQSPDSAIVTIRAFEQGDERDVRYLFETGHLPTSSKSVRKLVAKALQSDMANISQAYLGPLSGFWVAT
;
A
#
# COMPACT_ATOMS: atom_id res chain seq x y z
N MET A 1 2.24 -9.01 32.35
CA MET A 1 1.34 -8.12 31.58
C MET A 1 2.10 -7.66 30.34
N ALA A 2 1.93 -8.33 29.18
CA ALA A 2 2.44 -7.90 27.86
C ALA A 2 2.11 -8.93 26.76
N ASN A 3 0.83 -9.31 26.59
CA ASN A 3 0.40 -10.19 25.47
C ASN A 3 -0.63 -9.52 24.54
N THR A 4 -0.98 -8.25 24.79
CA THR A 4 -2.02 -7.54 24.04
C THR A 4 -1.50 -6.87 22.77
N SER A 5 -0.21 -6.52 22.69
CA SER A 5 0.37 -5.84 21.52
C SER A 5 0.35 -6.71 20.27
N ASP A 6 0.76 -7.97 20.42
CA ASP A 6 1.03 -8.83 19.27
C ASP A 6 -0.27 -9.38 18.68
N HIS A 7 -1.31 -9.52 19.51
CA HIS A 7 -2.67 -9.81 19.05
C HIS A 7 -3.25 -8.64 18.25
N GLY A 8 -3.08 -7.40 18.73
CA GLY A 8 -3.53 -6.21 17.99
C GLY A 8 -2.84 -6.06 16.65
N VAL A 9 -1.54 -6.36 16.57
CA VAL A 9 -0.78 -6.35 15.30
C VAL A 9 -1.31 -7.42 14.34
N ALA A 10 -1.57 -8.65 14.81
CA ALA A 10 -2.14 -9.70 13.97
C ALA A 10 -3.52 -9.30 13.38
N GLU A 11 -4.37 -8.62 14.15
CA GLU A 11 -5.67 -8.14 13.67
C GLU A 11 -5.55 -7.19 12.47
N THR A 12 -4.44 -6.47 12.34
CA THR A 12 -4.21 -5.57 11.20
C THR A 12 -4.11 -6.31 9.86
N ALA A 13 -3.74 -7.59 9.86
CA ALA A 13 -3.76 -8.43 8.66
C ALA A 13 -5.19 -8.65 8.14
N PHE A 14 -6.18 -8.77 9.04
CA PHE A 14 -7.59 -8.87 8.68
C PHE A 14 -8.15 -7.54 8.16
N ASP A 15 -7.78 -6.43 8.80
CA ASP A 15 -8.16 -5.10 8.31
C ASP A 15 -7.60 -4.86 6.90
N ALA A 16 -6.35 -5.26 6.64
CA ALA A 16 -5.70 -5.10 5.34
C ALA A 16 -6.34 -5.96 4.24
N ILE A 17 -6.60 -7.25 4.48
CA ILE A 17 -7.23 -8.10 3.46
C ILE A 17 -8.66 -7.66 3.15
N ARG A 18 -9.41 -7.21 4.16
CA ARG A 18 -10.75 -6.61 3.93
C ARG A 18 -10.65 -5.43 2.99
N CYS A 19 -9.72 -4.50 3.19
CA CYS A 19 -9.56 -3.36 2.30
C CYS A 19 -9.15 -3.78 0.88
N LYS A 20 -8.22 -4.74 0.74
CA LYS A 20 -7.79 -5.28 -0.57
C LYS A 20 -8.92 -5.98 -1.34
N MET A 21 -9.89 -6.59 -0.66
CA MET A 21 -11.06 -7.21 -1.31
C MET A 21 -12.01 -6.20 -1.95
N TYR A 22 -11.97 -4.94 -1.55
CA TYR A 22 -12.88 -3.88 -2.02
C TYR A 22 -12.17 -2.74 -2.75
N GLU A 23 -10.89 -2.91 -3.10
CA GLU A 23 -10.18 -1.88 -3.86
C GLU A 23 -10.71 -1.76 -5.30
N PRO A 24 -10.75 -0.56 -5.88
CA PRO A 24 -11.36 -0.29 -7.19
C PRO A 24 -10.51 -0.82 -8.37
N CYS A 25 -10.59 -2.12 -8.62
CA CYS A 25 -9.93 -2.81 -9.74
C CYS A 25 -10.97 -3.51 -10.65
N ASP A 26 -10.85 -3.33 -11.98
CA ASP A 26 -11.67 -4.06 -12.99
C ASP A 26 -11.36 -5.56 -13.05
N THR A 27 -10.30 -6.00 -12.37
CA THR A 27 -9.82 -7.36 -12.47
C THR A 27 -10.59 -8.27 -11.52
N ASN A 28 -11.53 -9.02 -12.10
CA ASN A 28 -11.92 -10.36 -11.65
C ASN A 28 -10.72 -11.29 -11.31
N GLU A 29 -9.46 -10.91 -11.63
CA GLU A 29 -8.25 -11.67 -11.30
C GLU A 29 -7.90 -11.72 -9.81
N ILE A 30 -8.14 -10.65 -9.04
CA ILE A 30 -7.93 -10.70 -7.58
C ILE A 30 -9.02 -11.58 -6.93
N LEU A 31 -10.24 -11.53 -7.49
CA LEU A 31 -11.44 -12.16 -6.95
C LEU A 31 -11.57 -13.65 -7.27
N HIS A 32 -10.89 -14.20 -8.30
CA HIS A 32 -11.00 -15.62 -8.58
C HIS A 32 -10.25 -16.51 -7.56
N ALA A 33 -9.25 -15.96 -6.85
CA ALA A 33 -8.57 -16.63 -5.74
C ALA A 33 -9.15 -16.26 -4.36
N THR A 34 -9.79 -15.09 -4.22
CA THR A 34 -10.38 -14.61 -2.95
C THR A 34 -11.90 -14.75 -2.85
N SER A 35 -12.57 -15.35 -3.84
CA SER A 35 -13.98 -15.81 -3.71
C SER A 35 -14.13 -17.05 -2.84
N ILE A 36 -13.03 -17.55 -2.27
CA ILE A 36 -13.09 -18.36 -1.05
C ILE A 36 -13.57 -17.42 0.03
N ASN A 37 -14.80 -17.64 0.52
CA ASN A 37 -15.28 -17.12 1.80
C ASN A 37 -14.20 -17.42 2.84
N LEU A 38 -13.25 -16.50 3.02
CA LEU A 38 -12.57 -16.36 4.28
C LEU A 38 -13.73 -16.09 5.24
N ASP A 39 -14.13 -17.09 6.02
CA ASP A 39 -15.03 -16.93 7.16
C ASP A 39 -14.30 -16.05 8.19
N LEU A 40 -14.06 -14.80 7.81
CA LEU A 40 -13.44 -13.78 8.63
C LEU A 40 -14.43 -13.53 9.76
N PRO A 41 -14.02 -13.70 11.04
CA PRO A 41 -14.89 -13.38 12.14
C PRO A 41 -15.38 -11.93 12.02
N SER A 42 -16.70 -11.77 12.06
CA SER A 42 -17.45 -10.52 11.87
C SER A 42 -17.59 -10.03 10.41
N THR A 43 -18.73 -10.37 9.83
CA THR A 43 -19.36 -9.63 8.72
C THR A 43 -19.91 -8.31 9.25
N LYS A 44 -19.05 -7.36 9.65
CA LYS A 44 -19.50 -5.96 9.71
C LYS A 44 -19.75 -5.51 8.28
N ALA A 45 -20.94 -4.99 8.03
CA ALA A 45 -21.40 -4.65 6.70
C ALA A 45 -20.41 -3.73 5.96
N ILE A 46 -20.21 -4.07 4.68
CA ILE A 46 -19.40 -3.46 3.61
C ILE A 46 -19.59 -1.93 3.49
N SER A 47 -20.62 -1.35 4.10
CA SER A 47 -21.02 0.05 3.97
C SER A 47 -20.26 1.06 4.85
N THR A 48 -19.05 0.75 5.34
CA THR A 48 -18.34 1.60 6.32
C THR A 48 -16.85 1.86 6.06
N ILE A 49 -16.26 1.33 4.99
CA ILE A 49 -14.88 1.69 4.63
C ILE A 49 -14.90 3.04 3.89
N HIS A 50 -14.13 4.00 4.40
CA HIS A 50 -14.05 5.37 3.91
C HIS A 50 -13.47 5.40 2.49
N LEU A 51 -14.02 6.22 1.59
CA LEU A 51 -13.62 6.25 0.16
C LEU A 51 -12.11 6.52 -0.06
N PRO A 52 -11.45 7.45 0.68
CA PRO A 52 -10.01 7.64 0.66
C PRO A 52 -9.20 6.36 0.90
N ILE A 53 -9.72 5.45 1.73
CA ILE A 53 -9.06 4.18 2.04
C ILE A 53 -9.08 3.28 0.80
N HIS A 54 -10.19 3.20 0.07
CA HIS A 54 -10.28 2.41 -1.16
C HIS A 54 -9.23 2.84 -2.19
N ARG A 55 -9.16 4.15 -2.47
CA ARG A 55 -8.17 4.71 -3.41
C ARG A 55 -6.74 4.58 -2.90
N GLY A 56 -6.53 4.68 -1.59
CA GLY A 56 -5.24 4.45 -0.96
C GLY A 56 -4.75 3.01 -1.11
N TYR A 57 -5.63 2.01 -0.91
CA TYR A 57 -5.30 0.59 -1.09
C TYR A 57 -5.03 0.23 -2.54
N TYR A 58 -5.81 0.76 -3.48
CA TYR A 58 -5.51 0.64 -4.91
C TYR A 58 -4.10 1.16 -5.23
N LEU A 59 -3.77 2.36 -4.73
CA LEU A 59 -2.46 2.96 -4.97
C LEU A 59 -1.31 2.16 -4.31
N ARG A 60 -1.54 1.62 -3.10
CA ARG A 60 -0.66 0.67 -2.41
C ARG A 60 -0.43 -0.58 -3.28
N HIS A 61 -1.50 -1.18 -3.79
CA HIS A 61 -1.45 -2.37 -4.65
C HIS A 61 -0.62 -2.11 -5.91
N ILE A 62 -0.95 -1.08 -6.70
CA ILE A 62 -0.24 -0.83 -7.97
C ILE A 62 1.23 -0.48 -7.75
N ALA A 63 1.58 0.13 -6.62
CA ALA A 63 2.97 0.44 -6.32
C ALA A 63 3.77 -0.84 -6.05
N VAL A 64 3.30 -1.70 -5.12
CA VAL A 64 3.97 -2.98 -4.86
C VAL A 64 4.01 -3.85 -6.11
N GLU A 65 2.90 -3.94 -6.85
CA GLU A 65 2.80 -4.70 -8.09
C GLU A 65 3.80 -4.21 -9.15
N ARG A 66 3.95 -2.89 -9.30
CA ARG A 66 4.92 -2.32 -10.23
C ARG A 66 6.35 -2.65 -9.81
N ALA A 67 6.66 -2.62 -8.52
CA ALA A 67 7.99 -2.99 -8.02
C ALA A 67 8.31 -4.47 -8.26
N VAL A 68 7.35 -5.36 -8.00
CA VAL A 68 7.47 -6.80 -8.31
C VAL A 68 7.68 -7.03 -9.80
N SER A 69 6.87 -6.38 -10.65
CA SER A 69 6.99 -6.46 -12.11
C SER A 69 8.37 -6.04 -12.60
N LEU A 70 8.91 -4.94 -12.08
CA LEU A 70 10.24 -4.45 -12.44
C LEU A 70 11.36 -5.39 -11.99
N PHE A 71 11.23 -6.00 -10.80
CA PHE A 71 12.17 -7.02 -10.33
C PHE A 71 12.17 -8.25 -11.25
N LEU A 72 10.99 -8.77 -11.59
CA LEU A 72 10.85 -9.93 -12.48
C LEU A 72 11.41 -9.63 -13.88
N GLN A 73 11.11 -8.44 -14.44
CA GLN A 73 11.67 -7.98 -15.71
C GLN A 73 13.19 -7.91 -15.67
N ALA A 74 13.77 -7.29 -14.63
CA ALA A 74 15.21 -7.21 -14.46
C ALA A 74 15.85 -8.60 -14.37
N ALA A 75 15.20 -9.54 -13.67
CA ALA A 75 15.70 -10.90 -13.57
C ALA A 75 15.65 -11.64 -14.91
N THR A 76 14.58 -11.49 -15.71
CA THR A 76 14.51 -12.03 -17.06
C THR A 76 15.60 -11.47 -17.97
N ASP A 77 15.86 -10.15 -17.89
CA ASP A 77 16.85 -9.48 -18.75
C ASP A 77 18.30 -9.91 -18.45
N HIS A 78 18.63 -10.12 -17.17
CA HIS A 78 20.00 -10.43 -16.72
C HIS A 78 20.30 -11.92 -16.63
N HIS A 79 19.31 -12.72 -16.23
CA HIS A 79 19.45 -14.13 -15.88
C HIS A 79 18.61 -15.01 -16.81
N GLY A 80 18.62 -14.71 -18.11
CA GLY A 80 17.92 -15.48 -19.16
C GLY A 80 18.39 -16.93 -19.34
N ASP A 81 19.12 -17.49 -18.36
CA ASP A 81 19.52 -18.89 -18.26
C ASP A 81 18.41 -19.80 -17.70
N GLY A 82 17.25 -19.23 -17.32
CA GLY A 82 16.11 -19.96 -16.79
C GLY A 82 16.20 -20.26 -15.30
N ARG A 83 17.18 -19.69 -14.57
CA ARG A 83 17.29 -19.88 -13.13
C ARG A 83 16.10 -19.26 -12.38
N PRO A 84 15.69 -19.84 -11.24
CA PRO A 84 14.61 -19.28 -10.45
C PRO A 84 15.02 -17.99 -9.74
N VAL A 85 14.03 -17.13 -9.52
CA VAL A 85 14.13 -15.97 -8.63
C VAL A 85 13.45 -16.27 -7.29
N GLN A 86 13.83 -15.52 -6.26
CA GLN A 86 13.25 -15.68 -4.93
C GLN A 86 12.44 -14.45 -4.54
N ILE A 87 11.30 -14.67 -3.89
CA ILE A 87 10.49 -13.62 -3.28
C ILE A 87 10.27 -14.00 -1.82
N VAL A 88 10.66 -13.13 -0.90
CA VAL A 88 10.42 -13.28 0.54
C VAL A 88 9.41 -12.22 0.96
N SER A 89 8.17 -12.63 1.23
CA SER A 89 7.12 -11.75 1.76
C SER A 89 7.11 -11.83 3.29
N LEU A 90 7.61 -10.78 3.92
CA LEU A 90 7.64 -10.64 5.38
C LEU A 90 6.33 -10.00 5.82
N GLY A 91 5.68 -10.56 6.84
CA GLY A 91 4.35 -10.11 7.28
C GLY A 91 3.32 -10.27 6.16
N ALA A 92 3.34 -11.44 5.49
CA ALA A 92 2.61 -11.66 4.25
C ALA A 92 1.09 -11.57 4.41
N GLY A 93 0.55 -11.72 5.63
CA GLY A 93 -0.88 -11.77 5.87
C GLY A 93 -1.55 -12.78 4.95
N PHE A 94 -2.61 -12.35 4.28
CA PHE A 94 -3.33 -13.13 3.28
C PHE A 94 -3.01 -12.71 1.85
N ASP A 95 -1.79 -12.24 1.58
CA ASP A 95 -1.33 -11.92 0.22
C ASP A 95 -1.49 -13.12 -0.74
N THR A 96 -1.80 -12.81 -1.99
CA THR A 96 -2.07 -13.75 -3.08
C THR A 96 -1.06 -13.65 -4.22
N LEU A 97 0.00 -12.85 -4.06
CA LEU A 97 1.01 -12.61 -5.10
C LEU A 97 1.53 -13.89 -5.75
N PHE A 98 1.88 -14.91 -4.96
CA PHE A 98 2.37 -16.18 -5.54
C PHE A 98 1.34 -16.82 -6.48
N PHE A 99 0.07 -16.90 -6.06
CA PHE A 99 -0.98 -17.53 -6.87
C PHE A 99 -1.23 -16.75 -8.17
N ARG A 100 -1.14 -15.42 -8.11
CA ARG A 100 -1.24 -14.56 -9.30
C ARG A 100 -0.07 -14.75 -10.26
N LEU A 101 1.16 -14.90 -9.75
CA LEU A 101 2.33 -15.17 -10.57
C LEU A 101 2.29 -16.59 -11.15
N ALA A 102 1.96 -17.58 -10.33
CA ALA A 102 1.89 -18.98 -10.75
C ALA A 102 0.77 -19.24 -11.78
N GLY A 103 -0.36 -18.52 -11.69
CA GLY A 103 -1.48 -18.63 -12.64
C GLY A 103 -1.23 -17.91 -13.98
N LYS A 104 -0.22 -17.04 -14.08
CA LYS A 104 0.09 -16.25 -15.27
C LYS A 104 1.22 -16.90 -16.10
N THR A 105 1.02 -18.15 -16.51
CA THR A 105 1.99 -19.00 -17.24
C THR A 105 2.56 -18.37 -18.51
N ASP A 106 1.87 -17.40 -19.10
CA ASP A 106 2.23 -16.77 -20.38
C ASP A 106 3.10 -15.51 -20.24
N THR A 107 3.43 -15.07 -19.01
CA THR A 107 4.10 -13.78 -18.79
C THR A 107 5.61 -13.79 -18.99
N GLY A 108 6.21 -14.95 -19.26
CA GLY A 108 7.64 -15.07 -19.59
C GLY A 108 8.60 -14.69 -18.45
N HIS A 109 8.10 -14.58 -17.21
CA HIS A 109 8.98 -14.38 -16.05
C HIS A 109 9.66 -15.69 -15.64
N PRO A 110 10.80 -15.64 -14.91
CA PRO A 110 11.51 -16.83 -14.46
C PRO A 110 10.69 -17.61 -13.41
N PRO A 111 11.00 -18.88 -13.15
CA PRO A 111 10.34 -19.63 -12.08
C PRO A 111 10.52 -18.94 -10.72
N VAL A 112 9.48 -18.94 -9.88
CA VAL A 112 9.48 -18.22 -8.60
C VAL A 112 9.59 -19.19 -7.42
N ARG A 113 10.48 -18.88 -6.47
CA ARG A 113 10.49 -19.46 -5.12
C ARG A 113 9.95 -18.43 -4.13
N MET A 114 8.73 -18.63 -3.68
CA MET A 114 8.07 -17.76 -2.70
C MET A 114 8.27 -18.29 -1.29
N PHE A 115 8.66 -17.39 -0.38
CA PHE A 115 8.71 -17.61 1.05
C PHE A 115 7.83 -16.56 1.73
N GLU A 116 6.73 -16.99 2.34
CA GLU A 116 5.85 -16.13 3.11
C GLU A 116 6.03 -16.39 4.60
N VAL A 117 6.19 -15.32 5.36
CA VAL A 117 6.45 -15.38 6.79
C VAL A 117 5.49 -14.46 7.51
N ASP A 118 4.83 -14.97 8.54
CA ASP A 118 4.00 -14.18 9.44
C ASP A 118 4.03 -14.76 10.86
N CYS A 119 3.32 -14.14 11.81
CA CYS A 119 3.18 -14.67 13.15
C CYS A 119 2.31 -15.94 13.15
N ASP A 120 2.44 -16.74 14.22
CA ASP A 120 1.73 -18.02 14.39
C ASP A 120 0.21 -17.91 14.14
N ALA A 121 -0.42 -16.86 14.68
CA ALA A 121 -1.85 -16.65 14.57
C ALA A 121 -2.34 -16.43 13.12
N ILE A 122 -1.51 -15.81 12.28
CA ILE A 122 -1.84 -15.52 10.88
C ILE A 122 -1.42 -16.68 9.98
N SER A 123 -0.20 -17.19 10.16
CA SER A 123 0.29 -18.34 9.39
C SER A 123 -0.59 -19.58 9.59
N SER A 124 -1.06 -19.85 10.81
CA SER A 124 -1.97 -20.97 11.07
C SER A 124 -3.29 -20.87 10.29
N GLN A 125 -3.88 -19.67 10.24
CA GLN A 125 -5.11 -19.43 9.49
C GLN A 125 -4.89 -19.50 7.99
N LYS A 126 -3.80 -18.91 7.48
CA LYS A 126 -3.44 -19.02 6.07
C LYS A 126 -3.24 -20.47 5.67
N VAL A 127 -2.49 -21.24 6.45
CA VAL A 127 -2.26 -22.67 6.20
C VAL A 127 -3.57 -23.47 6.24
N ALA A 128 -4.48 -23.18 7.17
CA ALA A 128 -5.80 -23.81 7.21
C ALA A 128 -6.61 -23.56 5.93
N LEU A 129 -6.60 -22.33 5.41
CA LEU A 129 -7.29 -21.95 4.16
C LEU A 129 -6.69 -22.67 2.94
N LEU A 130 -5.36 -22.66 2.82
CA LEU A 130 -4.66 -23.32 1.72
C LEU A 130 -4.88 -24.84 1.73
N LYS A 131 -4.95 -25.46 2.91
CA LYS A 131 -5.29 -26.88 3.08
C LYS A 131 -6.73 -27.20 2.72
N ALA A 132 -7.66 -26.28 2.98
CA ALA A 132 -9.08 -26.49 2.71
C ALA A 132 -9.39 -26.46 1.21
N SER A 133 -8.61 -25.73 0.40
CA SER A 133 -8.81 -25.63 -1.05
C SER A 133 -7.50 -25.64 -1.86
N PRO A 134 -6.66 -26.70 -1.78
CA PRO A 134 -5.34 -26.71 -2.41
C PRO A 134 -5.38 -26.53 -3.93
N SER A 135 -6.33 -27.17 -4.61
CA SER A 135 -6.48 -27.09 -6.07
C SER A 135 -6.87 -25.69 -6.55
N THR A 136 -7.59 -24.92 -5.74
CA THR A 136 -7.95 -23.53 -6.07
C THR A 136 -6.72 -22.63 -6.05
N PHE A 137 -5.80 -22.83 -5.11
CA PHE A 137 -4.60 -21.99 -4.96
C PHE A 137 -3.43 -22.44 -5.84
N PHE A 138 -3.21 -23.76 -5.96
CA PHE A 138 -2.02 -24.32 -6.60
C PHE A 138 -2.32 -25.02 -7.94
N GLY A 139 -3.59 -25.05 -8.36
CA GLY A 139 -4.02 -25.74 -9.57
C GLY A 139 -3.94 -27.26 -9.47
N ALA A 140 -4.26 -27.95 -10.57
CA ALA A 140 -4.17 -29.41 -10.65
C ALA A 140 -2.72 -29.94 -10.58
N ASN A 141 -1.74 -29.11 -10.97
CA ASN A 141 -0.33 -29.46 -11.01
C ASN A 141 0.41 -29.09 -9.71
N GLY A 142 -0.31 -28.65 -8.69
CA GLY A 142 0.21 -28.28 -7.38
C GLY A 142 0.33 -29.47 -6.43
N GLN A 143 1.53 -29.74 -5.94
CA GLN A 143 1.79 -30.72 -4.90
C GLN A 143 1.99 -30.01 -3.57
N VAL A 144 1.04 -30.20 -2.64
CA VAL A 144 1.05 -29.55 -1.33
C VAL A 144 1.52 -30.52 -0.25
N THR A 145 2.47 -30.08 0.56
CA THR A 145 2.97 -30.78 1.75
C THR A 145 2.85 -29.86 2.95
N ALA A 146 2.08 -30.25 3.96
CA ALA A 146 2.01 -29.53 5.21
C ALA A 146 2.74 -30.29 6.32
N THR A 147 3.66 -29.61 7.00
CA THR A 147 4.44 -30.21 8.09
C THR A 147 3.74 -30.06 9.44
N ASP A 148 3.02 -28.95 9.64
CA ASP A 148 2.31 -28.65 10.89
C ASP A 148 1.11 -27.72 10.63
N THR A 149 0.57 -27.10 11.68
CA THR A 149 -0.58 -26.18 11.61
C THR A 149 -0.23 -24.82 11.03
N THR A 150 1.04 -24.43 11.08
CA THR A 150 1.56 -23.11 10.74
C THR A 150 2.48 -23.10 9.51
N THR A 151 2.85 -24.27 9.02
CA THR A 151 3.81 -24.45 7.92
C THR A 151 3.22 -25.30 6.80
N LEU A 152 3.31 -24.78 5.58
CA LEU A 152 2.88 -25.43 4.35
C LEU A 152 3.87 -25.12 3.23
N ALA A 153 4.29 -26.15 2.53
CA ALA A 153 5.06 -26.06 1.30
C ALA A 153 4.23 -26.56 0.12
N ALA A 154 4.47 -26.00 -1.06
CA ALA A 154 3.88 -26.45 -2.29
C ALA A 154 4.87 -26.33 -3.45
N THR A 155 4.75 -27.25 -4.39
CA THR A 155 5.48 -27.24 -5.67
C THR A 155 4.46 -27.20 -6.80
N VAL A 156 4.58 -26.23 -7.70
CA VAL A 156 3.70 -26.07 -8.86
C VAL A 156 4.51 -26.32 -10.13
N HIS A 157 4.09 -27.33 -10.90
CA HIS A 157 4.68 -27.64 -12.19
C HIS A 157 3.91 -26.93 -13.32
N HIS A 158 4.63 -26.14 -14.11
CA HIS A 158 4.08 -25.36 -15.21
C HIS A 158 4.15 -26.14 -16.52
N ASP A 159 3.26 -25.83 -17.46
CA ASP A 159 3.17 -26.52 -18.75
C ASP A 159 4.43 -26.33 -19.62
N ASN A 160 5.18 -25.25 -19.40
CA ASN A 160 6.46 -24.98 -20.06
C ASN A 160 7.65 -25.77 -19.45
N GLY A 161 7.40 -26.66 -18.49
CA GLY A 161 8.42 -27.46 -17.80
C GLY A 161 9.07 -26.78 -16.60
N ASN A 162 8.77 -25.49 -16.35
CA ASN A 162 9.28 -24.79 -15.18
C ASN A 162 8.59 -25.27 -13.90
N THR A 163 9.29 -25.09 -12.77
CA THR A 163 8.75 -25.43 -11.45
C THR A 163 8.88 -24.24 -10.51
N SER A 164 7.78 -23.83 -9.90
CA SER A 164 7.74 -22.79 -8.87
C SER A 164 7.44 -23.42 -7.51
N THR A 165 8.02 -22.86 -6.45
CA THR A 165 7.82 -23.36 -5.09
C THR A 165 7.24 -22.28 -4.20
N TYR A 166 6.42 -22.67 -3.25
CA TYR A 166 5.81 -21.80 -2.26
C TYR A 166 6.01 -22.41 -0.89
N VAL A 167 6.40 -21.58 0.08
CA VAL A 167 6.46 -21.97 1.48
C VAL A 167 5.84 -20.86 2.31
N ALA A 168 4.85 -21.18 3.13
CA ALA A 168 4.35 -20.32 4.19
C ALA A 168 4.72 -20.94 5.54
N PHE A 169 5.26 -20.16 6.47
CA PHE A 169 5.61 -20.62 7.81
C PHE A 169 5.45 -19.51 8.86
N ALA A 170 5.33 -19.90 10.13
CA ALA A 170 5.31 -18.97 11.25
C ALA A 170 6.73 -18.59 11.70
N CYS A 171 7.00 -17.31 11.89
CA CYS A 171 8.19 -16.82 12.57
C CYS A 171 7.99 -15.39 13.09
N ASP A 172 8.49 -15.12 14.29
CA ASP A 172 8.61 -13.74 14.79
C ASP A 172 9.69 -13.00 14.01
N LEU A 173 9.30 -11.96 13.27
CA LEU A 173 10.20 -11.11 12.49
C LEU A 173 11.15 -10.29 13.38
N GLY A 174 10.84 -10.12 14.67
CA GLY A 174 11.75 -9.56 15.66
C GLY A 174 12.96 -10.45 15.95
N ASN A 175 12.86 -11.76 15.67
CA ASN A 175 13.95 -12.71 15.84
C ASN A 175 14.61 -13.06 14.50
N VAL A 176 15.43 -12.13 14.00
CA VAL A 176 16.12 -12.23 12.71
C VAL A 176 17.00 -13.49 12.59
N THR A 177 17.60 -13.96 13.70
CA THR A 177 18.41 -15.19 13.69
C THR A 177 17.56 -16.42 13.42
N LEU A 178 16.39 -16.50 14.07
CA LEU A 178 15.43 -17.57 13.85
C LEU A 178 14.86 -17.53 12.44
N LEU A 179 14.49 -16.34 11.95
CA LEU A 179 14.02 -16.10 10.59
C LEU A 179 15.03 -16.62 9.55
N ALA A 180 16.30 -16.21 9.66
CA ALA A 180 17.35 -16.62 8.75
C ALA A 180 17.53 -18.15 8.72
N ARG A 181 17.47 -18.80 9.89
CA ARG A 181 17.57 -20.26 10.00
C ARG A 181 16.39 -20.96 9.32
N HIS A 182 15.17 -20.48 9.51
CA HIS A 182 13.99 -21.07 8.87
C HIS A 182 14.00 -20.88 7.36
N LEU A 183 14.32 -19.68 6.88
CA LEU A 183 14.44 -19.43 5.45
C LEU A 183 15.48 -20.35 4.79
N ALA A 184 16.66 -20.50 5.40
CA ALA A 184 17.67 -21.43 4.91
C ALA A 184 17.20 -22.89 4.93
N ALA A 185 16.51 -23.31 6.00
CA ALA A 185 15.95 -24.67 6.10
C ALA A 185 14.87 -24.95 5.05
N HIS A 186 14.14 -23.92 4.61
CA HIS A 186 13.15 -24.00 3.54
C HIS A 186 13.75 -23.81 2.13
N GLY A 187 15.07 -23.64 2.02
CA GLY A 187 15.78 -23.62 0.75
C GLY A 187 15.97 -22.23 0.14
N LEU A 188 15.91 -21.16 0.93
CA LEU A 188 16.38 -19.85 0.51
C LEU A 188 17.88 -19.95 0.17
N ASP A 189 18.23 -19.63 -1.07
CA ASP A 189 19.59 -19.62 -1.58
C ASP A 189 20.11 -18.17 -1.64
N PRO A 190 21.06 -17.78 -0.78
CA PRO A 190 21.56 -16.40 -0.73
C PRO A 190 22.24 -15.91 -2.02
N THR A 191 22.55 -16.81 -2.95
CA THR A 191 23.22 -16.49 -4.22
C THR A 191 22.26 -16.18 -5.37
N LEU A 192 20.96 -16.42 -5.18
CA LEU A 192 19.92 -16.11 -6.18
C LEU A 192 19.41 -14.67 -6.02
N PRO A 193 18.98 -14.02 -7.12
CA PRO A 193 18.27 -12.75 -7.06
C PRO A 193 17.04 -12.86 -6.17
N THR A 194 16.93 -11.95 -5.20
CA THR A 194 15.91 -12.04 -4.16
C THR A 194 15.17 -10.71 -3.98
N LEU A 195 13.86 -10.73 -4.18
CA LEU A 195 12.97 -9.64 -3.78
C LEU A 195 12.49 -9.89 -2.35
N VAL A 196 12.62 -8.89 -1.49
CA VAL A 196 12.05 -8.91 -0.14
C VAL A 196 10.94 -7.88 -0.06
N LEU A 197 9.76 -8.29 0.38
CA LEU A 197 8.58 -7.45 0.55
C LEU A 197 8.27 -7.27 2.04
N ALA A 198 7.96 -6.04 2.44
CA ALA A 198 7.47 -5.70 3.78
C ALA A 198 6.36 -4.65 3.67
N GLU A 199 5.11 -5.11 3.55
CA GLU A 199 3.95 -4.26 3.21
C GLU A 199 3.08 -3.99 4.45
N CYS A 200 3.27 -2.84 5.10
CA CYS A 200 2.76 -2.47 6.43
C CYS A 200 3.31 -3.38 7.54
N VAL A 201 4.64 -3.44 7.66
CA VAL A 201 5.30 -4.40 8.55
C VAL A 201 6.35 -3.71 9.40
N LEU A 202 7.26 -2.94 8.80
CA LEU A 202 8.39 -2.37 9.53
C LEU A 202 7.93 -1.38 10.60
N ALA A 203 6.81 -0.69 10.37
CA ALA A 203 6.25 0.24 11.33
C ALA A 203 5.84 -0.42 12.67
N TYR A 204 5.47 -1.70 12.67
CA TYR A 204 5.06 -2.44 13.88
C TYR A 204 6.21 -3.06 14.65
N LEU A 205 7.38 -3.25 14.02
CA LEU A 205 8.56 -3.77 14.68
C LEU A 205 9.19 -2.73 15.61
N THR A 206 9.93 -3.16 16.63
CA THR A 206 10.78 -2.21 17.37
C THR A 206 11.82 -1.59 16.44
N PRO A 207 12.32 -0.39 16.76
CA PRO A 207 13.43 0.21 16.03
C PRO A 207 14.61 -0.74 15.84
N GLU A 208 14.97 -1.50 16.87
CA GLU A 208 16.09 -2.44 16.86
C GLU A 208 15.81 -3.65 15.95
N ALA A 209 14.60 -4.21 16.02
CA ALA A 209 14.18 -5.34 15.20
C ALA A 209 14.10 -4.95 13.71
N SER A 210 13.45 -3.83 13.41
CA SER A 210 13.35 -3.28 12.05
C SER A 210 14.74 -3.00 11.46
N THR A 211 15.61 -2.34 12.23
CA THR A 211 17.00 -2.07 11.82
C THR A 211 17.79 -3.37 11.61
N SER A 212 17.62 -4.36 12.47
CA SER A 212 18.32 -5.64 12.38
C SER A 212 17.88 -6.45 11.16
N LEU A 213 16.58 -6.43 10.85
CA LEU A 213 16.00 -7.07 9.68
C LEU A 213 16.50 -6.42 8.38
N LEU A 214 16.50 -5.09 8.32
CA LEU A 214 17.03 -4.32 7.19
C LEU A 214 18.54 -4.55 6.98
N ARG A 215 19.31 -4.70 8.06
CA ARG A 215 20.75 -5.01 7.98
C ARG A 215 20.98 -6.43 7.47
N TRP A 216 20.32 -7.42 8.10
CA TRP A 216 20.48 -8.82 7.74
C TRP A 216 20.09 -9.07 6.27
N THR A 217 18.98 -8.50 5.80
CA THR A 217 18.58 -8.64 4.39
C THR A 217 19.63 -8.08 3.42
N ALA A 218 20.21 -6.92 3.75
CA ALA A 218 21.27 -6.32 2.93
C ALA A 218 22.59 -7.12 2.94
N GLU A 219 22.93 -7.76 4.06
CA GLU A 219 24.19 -8.48 4.23
C GLU A 219 24.11 -9.95 3.77
N ALA A 220 22.98 -10.62 4.01
CA ALA A 220 22.83 -12.04 3.77
C ALA A 220 22.63 -12.37 2.29
N LEU A 221 21.96 -11.50 1.53
CA LEU A 221 21.53 -11.78 0.16
C LEU A 221 22.48 -11.11 -0.85
N ALA A 222 23.02 -11.87 -1.82
CA ALA A 222 24.01 -11.34 -2.76
C ALA A 222 23.46 -10.26 -3.71
N GLU A 223 22.26 -10.49 -4.23
CA GLU A 223 21.52 -9.57 -5.11
C GLU A 223 20.10 -9.40 -4.57
N CYS A 224 19.87 -8.32 -3.82
CA CYS A 224 18.58 -8.07 -3.18
C CYS A 224 17.95 -6.75 -3.62
N MET A 225 16.65 -6.81 -3.90
CA MET A 225 15.75 -5.67 -3.96
C MET A 225 14.79 -5.76 -2.77
N PHE A 226 14.71 -4.72 -1.95
CA PHE A 226 13.82 -4.64 -0.81
C PHE A 226 12.76 -3.59 -1.06
N VAL A 227 11.50 -3.98 -0.96
CA VAL A 227 10.34 -3.10 -1.17
C VAL A 227 9.54 -3.07 0.12
N ALA A 228 9.33 -1.88 0.67
CA ALA A 228 8.44 -1.70 1.79
C ALA A 228 7.40 -0.61 1.50
N TYR A 229 6.20 -0.82 1.99
CA TYR A 229 5.15 0.19 2.05
C TYR A 229 4.81 0.38 3.53
N ASP A 230 5.04 1.54 4.09
CA ASP A 230 4.77 1.81 5.51
C ASP A 230 4.35 3.27 5.70
N PRO A 231 3.70 3.60 6.83
CA PRO A 231 3.58 4.99 7.25
C PRO A 231 4.95 5.67 7.38
N ILE A 232 5.05 6.91 6.93
CA ILE A 232 6.28 7.71 6.96
C ILE A 232 6.04 9.10 7.52
N GLY A 233 7.09 9.71 8.09
CA GLY A 233 7.05 11.10 8.54
C GLY A 233 6.04 11.34 9.68
N LEU A 234 5.78 10.32 10.51
CA LEU A 234 4.87 10.39 11.66
C LEU A 234 5.50 11.10 12.86
N THR A 235 6.06 12.28 12.62
CA THR A 235 6.69 13.08 13.68
C THR A 235 5.65 13.85 14.49
N ASP A 236 6.01 14.21 15.71
CA ASP A 236 5.19 15.02 16.62
C ASP A 236 4.87 16.42 16.04
N SER A 237 5.61 16.88 15.03
CA SER A 237 5.32 18.12 14.30
C SER A 237 4.17 18.02 13.30
N SER A 238 3.61 16.82 13.07
CA SER A 238 2.47 16.61 12.17
C SER A 238 1.23 16.19 12.96
N THR A 239 0.16 16.98 12.88
CA THR A 239 -1.12 16.66 13.55
C THR A 239 -1.64 15.30 13.09
N PHE A 240 -1.53 15.01 11.78
CA PHE A 240 -1.89 13.72 11.21
C PHE A 240 -1.07 12.57 11.82
N GLY A 241 0.25 12.73 11.93
CA GLY A 241 1.13 11.70 12.49
C GLY A 241 0.85 11.41 13.96
N VAL A 242 0.55 12.44 14.76
CA VAL A 242 0.14 12.28 16.17
C VAL A 242 -1.19 11.52 16.25
N GLN A 243 -2.18 11.90 15.45
CA GLN A 243 -3.49 11.24 15.42
C GLN A 243 -3.38 9.78 14.97
N LEU A 244 -2.56 9.50 13.96
CA LEU A 244 -2.37 8.15 13.46
C LEU A 244 -1.70 7.25 14.51
N GLN A 245 -0.68 7.75 15.20
CA GLN A 245 -0.04 7.00 16.30
C GLN A 245 -1.05 6.69 17.41
N GLN A 246 -1.81 7.69 17.88
CA GLN A 246 -2.84 7.51 18.90
C GLN A 246 -3.91 6.49 18.47
N TYR A 247 -4.30 6.50 17.19
CA TYR A 247 -5.25 5.53 16.65
C TYR A 247 -4.75 4.09 16.78
N PHE A 248 -3.51 3.82 16.37
CA PHE A 248 -2.91 2.49 16.44
C PHE A 248 -2.59 2.07 17.89
N ASP A 249 -2.17 3.00 18.75
CA ASP A 249 -1.97 2.76 20.17
C ASP A 249 -3.27 2.34 20.87
N ASN A 250 -4.37 3.05 20.59
CA ASN A 250 -5.70 2.73 21.15
C ASN A 250 -6.24 1.38 20.68
N LYS A 251 -5.83 0.92 19.48
CA LYS A 251 -6.13 -0.43 18.97
C LYS A 251 -5.20 -1.52 19.53
N GLY A 252 -4.20 -1.16 20.32
CA GLY A 252 -3.21 -2.10 20.85
C GLY A 252 -2.19 -2.56 19.82
N CYS A 253 -1.99 -1.83 18.72
CA CYS A 253 -1.03 -2.15 17.66
C CYS A 253 -0.12 -0.96 17.34
N ALA A 254 0.53 -0.43 18.38
CA ALA A 254 1.42 0.72 18.32
C ALA A 254 2.40 0.68 17.15
N LEU A 255 2.59 1.83 16.48
CA LEU A 255 3.61 2.02 15.44
C LEU A 255 4.96 2.28 16.12
N ARG A 256 5.72 1.22 16.37
CA ARG A 256 6.93 1.25 17.21
C ARG A 256 8.17 1.81 16.52
N SER A 257 8.23 1.80 15.18
CA SER A 257 9.40 2.25 14.41
C SER A 257 9.32 3.69 13.90
N THR A 258 8.37 4.51 14.39
CA THR A 258 8.24 5.91 13.96
C THR A 258 9.51 6.74 14.24
N SER A 259 10.21 6.43 15.33
CA SER A 259 11.44 7.12 15.76
C SER A 259 12.62 6.97 14.80
N ILE A 260 12.70 5.86 14.05
CA ILE A 260 13.75 5.61 13.05
C ILE A 260 13.33 5.99 11.62
N MET A 261 12.06 6.36 11.44
CA MET A 261 11.52 6.94 10.21
C MET A 261 11.04 8.40 10.40
N PRO A 262 11.84 9.29 11.05
CA PRO A 262 11.37 10.64 11.36
C PRO A 262 11.27 11.52 10.11
N SER A 263 12.02 11.20 9.07
CA SER A 263 11.92 11.85 7.76
C SER A 263 12.45 10.91 6.69
N VAL A 264 12.06 11.18 5.44
CA VAL A 264 12.57 10.47 4.25
C VAL A 264 14.10 10.46 4.23
N GLN A 265 14.72 11.62 4.52
CA GLN A 265 16.18 11.79 4.54
C GLN A 265 16.83 11.01 5.70
N GLY A 266 16.19 11.01 6.88
CA GLY A 266 16.65 10.23 8.03
C GLY A 266 16.64 8.74 7.73
N TYR A 267 15.54 8.24 7.17
CA TYR A 267 15.41 6.82 6.86
C TYR A 267 16.40 6.39 5.75
N ALA A 268 16.59 7.22 4.73
CA ALA A 268 17.61 6.97 3.70
C ALA A 268 19.06 6.98 4.24
N ARG A 269 19.35 7.70 5.33
CA ARG A 269 20.67 7.62 6.00
C ARG A 269 20.82 6.31 6.76
N LEU A 270 19.78 5.88 7.49
CA LEU A 270 19.77 4.60 8.19
C LEU A 270 20.00 3.44 7.21
N LEU A 271 19.26 3.40 6.10
CA LEU A 271 19.38 2.35 5.08
C LEU A 271 20.81 2.26 4.52
N ARG A 272 21.45 3.41 4.22
CA ARG A 272 22.87 3.42 3.80
C ARG A 272 23.79 2.86 4.87
N HIS A 273 23.56 3.23 6.13
CA HIS A 273 24.36 2.77 7.25
C HIS A 273 24.24 1.24 7.46
N VAL A 274 23.10 0.64 7.13
CA VAL A 274 22.88 -0.81 7.24
C VAL A 274 23.13 -1.59 5.95
N GLY A 275 23.80 -0.99 4.96
CA GLY A 275 24.33 -1.70 3.79
C GLY A 275 23.59 -1.50 2.47
N TRP A 276 22.49 -0.74 2.44
CA TRP A 276 21.76 -0.44 1.20
C TRP A 276 22.47 0.64 0.39
N ARG A 277 22.70 0.39 -0.91
CA ARG A 277 23.46 1.30 -1.78
C ARG A 277 22.55 2.20 -2.60
N CYS A 278 21.55 1.61 -3.23
CA CYS A 278 20.56 2.32 -4.03
C CYS A 278 19.27 2.39 -3.23
N ILE A 279 18.78 3.61 -2.99
CA ILE A 279 17.57 3.84 -2.19
C ILE A 279 16.67 4.83 -2.94
N ARG A 280 15.38 4.50 -2.99
CA ARG A 280 14.29 5.37 -3.41
C ARG A 280 13.20 5.31 -2.36
N LEU A 281 12.78 6.48 -1.89
CA LEU A 281 11.70 6.59 -0.92
C LEU A 281 10.78 7.71 -1.38
N GLY A 282 9.54 7.35 -1.69
CA GLY A 282 8.53 8.28 -2.20
C GLY A 282 7.25 8.17 -1.39
N HIS A 283 6.69 9.31 -0.98
CA HIS A 283 5.34 9.35 -0.44
C HIS A 283 4.32 9.02 -1.53
N MET A 284 3.14 8.53 -1.15
CA MET A 284 2.18 8.01 -2.11
C MET A 284 1.66 9.06 -3.10
N ASN A 285 1.61 10.35 -2.76
CA ASN A 285 1.24 11.37 -3.78
C ASN A 285 2.21 11.39 -4.97
N ALA A 286 3.52 11.28 -4.74
CA ALA A 286 4.52 11.25 -5.81
C ALA A 286 4.44 9.93 -6.58
N ILE A 287 4.19 8.82 -5.88
CA ILE A 287 3.98 7.51 -6.51
C ILE A 287 2.73 7.51 -7.39
N TYR A 288 1.63 8.10 -6.93
CA TYR A 288 0.42 8.28 -7.73
C TYR A 288 0.74 9.01 -9.02
N ASP A 289 1.48 10.12 -8.94
CA ASP A 289 1.82 10.90 -10.12
C ASP A 289 2.70 10.13 -11.11
N ALA A 290 3.66 9.35 -10.61
CA ALA A 290 4.58 8.59 -11.44
C ALA A 290 3.95 7.32 -12.06
N LEU A 291 3.03 6.66 -11.35
CA LEU A 291 2.48 5.36 -11.77
C LEU A 291 1.15 5.47 -12.50
N THR A 292 0.40 6.57 -12.35
CA THR A 292 -0.92 6.71 -12.98
C THR A 292 -0.90 7.64 -14.19
N THR A 293 -1.20 7.07 -15.37
CA THR A 293 -1.40 7.84 -16.60
C THR A 293 -2.71 8.62 -16.55
N PRO A 294 -2.90 9.69 -17.36
CA PRO A 294 -4.18 10.41 -17.43
C PRO A 294 -5.37 9.51 -17.78
N THR A 295 -5.13 8.41 -18.51
CA THR A 295 -6.16 7.40 -18.80
C THR A 295 -6.51 6.60 -17.55
N GLU A 296 -5.51 6.17 -16.78
CA GLU A 296 -5.72 5.43 -15.54
C GLU A 296 -6.40 6.27 -14.47
N ARG A 297 -6.00 7.55 -14.33
CA ARG A 297 -6.65 8.50 -13.42
C ARG A 297 -8.13 8.70 -13.76
N ARG A 298 -8.46 8.83 -15.05
CA ARG A 298 -9.86 8.93 -15.51
C ARG A 298 -10.65 7.65 -15.21
N ARG A 299 -10.05 6.47 -15.42
CA ARG A 299 -10.67 5.18 -15.12
C ARG A 299 -11.01 5.09 -13.63
N VAL A 300 -10.02 5.29 -12.75
CA VAL A 300 -10.22 5.23 -11.29
C VAL A 300 -11.24 6.26 -10.79
N ASN A 301 -11.19 7.49 -11.32
CA ASN A 301 -12.17 8.54 -10.98
C ASN A 301 -13.60 8.22 -11.43
N ALA A 302 -13.79 7.31 -12.38
CA ALA A 302 -15.12 6.90 -12.85
C ALA A 302 -15.71 5.72 -12.07
N LEU A 303 -14.92 5.02 -11.23
CA LEU A 303 -15.38 3.84 -10.50
C LEU A 303 -16.30 4.20 -9.31
N GLU A 304 -16.02 5.32 -8.66
CA GLU A 304 -16.82 5.82 -7.53
C GLU A 304 -16.77 7.36 -7.45
N PRO A 305 -17.90 8.02 -7.13
CA PRO A 305 -17.91 9.44 -6.78
C PRO A 305 -16.97 9.69 -5.59
N PHE A 306 -16.20 10.78 -5.65
CA PHE A 306 -15.16 11.04 -4.66
C PHE A 306 -14.95 12.53 -4.46
N ASP A 307 -15.20 13.00 -3.24
CA ASP A 307 -15.10 14.40 -2.82
C ASP A 307 -14.09 14.63 -1.68
N GLU A 308 -13.50 13.57 -1.12
CA GLU A 308 -12.56 13.61 0.02
C GLU A 308 -11.09 13.70 -0.44
N LEU A 309 -10.79 14.63 -1.37
CA LEU A 309 -9.47 14.78 -1.98
C LEU A 309 -8.41 15.21 -0.98
N GLU A 310 -8.70 16.18 -0.12
CA GLU A 310 -7.77 16.72 0.86
C GLU A 310 -7.31 15.65 1.85
N ASP A 311 -8.25 14.83 2.35
CA ASP A 311 -7.97 13.74 3.29
C ASP A 311 -7.14 12.64 2.64
N TRP A 312 -7.45 12.30 1.39
CA TRP A 312 -6.68 11.33 0.62
C TRP A 312 -5.26 11.80 0.34
N VAL A 313 -5.09 13.08 0.01
CA VAL A 313 -3.77 13.72 -0.20
C VAL A 313 -2.95 13.72 1.06
N LEU A 314 -3.57 14.14 2.17
CA LEU A 314 -2.93 14.18 3.47
C LEU A 314 -2.50 12.78 3.88
N THR A 315 -3.39 11.80 3.74
CA THR A 315 -3.08 10.38 4.02
C THR A 315 -1.92 9.90 3.16
N ASN A 316 -1.97 10.11 1.84
CA ASN A 316 -0.91 9.71 0.91
C ASN A 316 0.43 10.40 1.16
N HIS A 317 0.46 11.57 1.80
CA HIS A 317 1.70 12.22 2.17
C HIS A 317 2.41 11.49 3.33
N HIS A 318 1.65 10.80 4.18
CA HIS A 318 2.12 10.10 5.37
C HIS A 318 2.25 8.58 5.19
N TYR A 319 2.10 8.08 3.96
CA TYR A 319 2.48 6.73 3.58
C TYR A 319 3.49 6.81 2.43
N GLY A 320 4.38 5.83 2.33
CA GLY A 320 5.34 5.81 1.24
C GLY A 320 5.86 4.44 0.91
N VAL A 321 6.42 4.35 -0.30
CA VAL A 321 7.13 3.16 -0.77
C VAL A 321 8.63 3.40 -0.72
N LEU A 322 9.31 2.51 -0.01
CA LEU A 322 10.73 2.31 -0.07
C LEU A 322 11.05 1.25 -1.13
N VAL A 323 11.98 1.56 -2.00
CA VAL A 323 12.70 0.57 -2.80
C VAL A 323 14.20 0.72 -2.56
N ALA A 324 14.84 -0.34 -2.08
CA ALA A 324 16.27 -0.37 -1.82
C ALA A 324 16.93 -1.54 -2.54
N SER A 325 18.18 -1.39 -2.96
CA SER A 325 19.01 -2.51 -3.43
C SER A 325 20.45 -2.41 -2.92
N ASN A 326 21.03 -3.57 -2.58
CA ASN A 326 22.35 -3.68 -1.97
C ASN A 326 23.46 -3.84 -3.03
N ASN A 327 23.15 -4.48 -4.15
CA ASN A 327 24.16 -4.79 -5.16
C ASN A 327 23.62 -4.82 -6.60
N MET A 328 22.36 -4.41 -6.82
CA MET A 328 21.75 -4.52 -8.14
C MET A 328 22.39 -3.60 -9.22
N ILE A 329 23.37 -2.73 -8.90
CA ILE A 329 24.11 -1.95 -9.92
C ILE A 329 25.61 -1.86 -9.60
N GLY A 330 26.43 -2.44 -10.47
CA GLY A 330 27.74 -1.87 -10.82
C GLY A 330 27.56 -0.73 -11.84
N PRO A 331 28.37 0.34 -11.81
CA PRO A 331 28.11 1.61 -12.51
C PRO A 331 28.17 1.58 -14.06
N ALA A 332 28.13 0.41 -14.71
CA ALA A 332 28.17 0.27 -16.17
C ALA A 332 27.03 -0.57 -16.79
N ALA A 333 26.16 -1.22 -16.00
CA ALA A 333 25.12 -2.11 -16.54
C ALA A 333 23.83 -2.13 -15.71
N ALA A 334 23.30 -0.95 -15.36
CA ALA A 334 21.91 -0.88 -14.93
C ALA A 334 21.02 -1.19 -16.14
N THR A 335 20.37 -2.35 -16.19
CA THR A 335 19.30 -2.60 -17.16
C THR A 335 18.22 -1.51 -17.03
N SER A 336 17.49 -1.29 -18.13
CA SER A 336 16.31 -0.41 -18.18
C SER A 336 15.35 -0.64 -17.02
N SER A 337 15.18 -1.89 -16.58
CA SER A 337 14.30 -2.32 -15.50
C SER A 337 14.72 -1.77 -14.12
N LEU A 338 16.02 -1.71 -13.86
CA LEU A 338 16.55 -1.15 -12.62
C LEU A 338 16.72 0.37 -12.68
N GLN A 339 17.01 0.91 -13.87
CA GLN A 339 16.85 2.34 -14.11
C GLN A 339 15.41 2.78 -13.90
N ALA A 340 14.41 1.96 -14.25
CA ALA A 340 13.00 2.26 -14.01
C ALA A 340 12.66 2.24 -12.51
N VAL A 341 13.22 1.33 -11.72
CA VAL A 341 13.13 1.39 -10.25
C VAL A 341 13.80 2.66 -9.70
N LEU A 342 14.96 3.04 -10.24
CA LEU A 342 15.68 4.26 -9.87
C LEU A 342 15.05 5.55 -10.42
N ALA A 343 14.14 5.45 -11.39
CA ALA A 343 13.36 6.55 -11.93
C ALA A 343 12.12 6.86 -11.09
N TRP A 344 11.79 6.01 -10.11
CA TRP A 344 10.74 6.33 -9.15
C TRP A 344 11.09 7.61 -8.40
N PRO A 345 10.10 8.48 -8.12
CA PRO A 345 10.33 9.74 -7.44
C PRO A 345 11.04 9.51 -6.10
N SER A 346 12.20 10.13 -5.93
CA SER A 346 12.79 10.33 -4.60
C SER A 346 12.19 11.59 -4.03
N THR A 347 11.52 11.49 -2.89
CA THR A 347 10.95 12.68 -2.25
C THR A 347 12.06 13.56 -1.68
N VAL A 348 12.13 14.80 -2.16
CA VAL A 348 12.85 15.87 -1.47
C VAL A 348 11.85 16.43 -0.47
N ALA A 349 12.05 16.14 0.81
CA ALA A 349 11.27 16.76 1.89
C ALA A 349 11.37 18.28 1.74
N GLY A 350 10.31 18.91 1.21
CA GLY A 350 10.28 20.33 0.87
C GLY A 350 9.56 20.68 -0.43
N SER A 351 9.36 19.75 -1.38
CA SER A 351 8.45 20.03 -2.49
C SER A 351 7.02 19.83 -2.01
N SER A 352 6.34 20.93 -1.67
CA SER A 352 4.90 20.99 -1.86
C SER A 352 4.63 20.48 -3.28
N THR A 353 4.08 19.27 -3.40
CA THR A 353 3.49 18.82 -4.65
C THR A 353 2.38 19.82 -4.92
N SER A 354 2.65 20.79 -5.79
CA SER A 354 1.61 21.51 -6.48
C SER A 354 0.76 20.41 -7.11
N TYR A 355 -0.40 20.18 -6.50
CA TYR A 355 -1.45 19.42 -7.15
C TYR A 355 -1.54 19.94 -8.58
N HIS A 356 -1.61 19.02 -9.56
CA HIS A 356 -1.87 19.38 -10.93
C HIS A 356 -3.04 20.36 -10.96
N GLN A 357 -2.70 21.65 -11.07
CA GLN A 357 -3.60 22.61 -11.68
C GLN A 357 -3.94 21.96 -13.00
N SER A 358 -5.23 21.68 -13.20
CA SER A 358 -5.73 21.47 -14.54
C SER A 358 -5.12 22.57 -15.41
N PRO A 359 -4.74 22.31 -16.68
CA PRO A 359 -4.34 23.40 -17.59
C PRO A 359 -5.41 24.51 -17.66
N ASP A 360 -6.64 24.20 -17.25
CA ASP A 360 -7.80 25.10 -17.11
C ASP A 360 -8.09 25.53 -15.65
N SER A 361 -7.18 25.35 -14.70
CA SER A 361 -7.36 25.87 -13.34
C SER A 361 -7.30 27.39 -13.39
N ALA A 362 -8.48 28.00 -13.55
CA ALA A 362 -8.69 29.40 -13.22
C ALA A 362 -8.06 29.64 -11.84
N ILE A 363 -7.24 30.68 -11.72
CA ILE A 363 -6.72 31.10 -10.42
C ILE A 363 -7.93 31.57 -9.62
N VAL A 364 -8.43 30.72 -8.74
CA VAL A 364 -9.54 31.04 -7.85
C VAL A 364 -8.95 31.78 -6.65
N THR A 365 -9.41 33.00 -6.43
CA THR A 365 -9.08 33.77 -5.23
C THR A 365 -10.16 33.53 -4.19
N ILE A 366 -9.77 32.99 -3.03
CA ILE A 366 -10.68 32.87 -1.88
C ILE A 366 -10.54 34.13 -1.03
N ARG A 367 -11.63 34.88 -0.90
CA ARG A 367 -11.70 36.06 -0.04
C ARG A 367 -12.94 36.02 0.85
N ALA A 368 -12.94 36.86 1.88
CA ALA A 368 -14.13 37.06 2.68
C ALA A 368 -15.27 37.60 1.80
N PHE A 369 -16.49 37.23 2.14
CA PHE A 369 -17.69 37.79 1.51
C PHE A 369 -17.76 39.30 1.68
N GLU A 370 -18.04 40.01 0.60
CA GLU A 370 -18.12 41.46 0.56
C GLU A 370 -19.49 41.91 0.05
N GLN A 371 -19.82 43.15 0.37
CA GLN A 371 -21.04 43.79 -0.14
C GLN A 371 -20.95 43.91 -1.67
N GLY A 372 -21.89 43.29 -2.38
CA GLY A 372 -21.89 43.14 -3.83
C GLY A 372 -21.92 41.68 -4.30
N ASP A 373 -21.46 40.73 -3.46
CA ASP A 373 -21.42 39.30 -3.80
C ASP A 373 -22.79 38.61 -3.65
N GLU A 374 -23.78 39.28 -3.05
CA GLU A 374 -25.07 38.68 -2.66
C GLU A 374 -25.76 38.00 -3.83
N ARG A 375 -25.76 38.67 -4.98
CA ARG A 375 -26.47 38.23 -6.17
C ARG A 375 -25.85 36.96 -6.74
N ASP A 376 -24.53 36.93 -6.82
CA ASP A 376 -23.81 35.83 -7.45
C ASP A 376 -23.75 34.60 -6.54
N VAL A 377 -23.56 34.80 -5.24
CA VAL A 377 -23.68 33.72 -4.24
C VAL A 377 -25.08 33.11 -4.25
N ARG A 378 -26.13 33.95 -4.30
CA ARG A 378 -27.51 33.48 -4.38
C ARG A 378 -27.79 32.75 -5.70
N TYR A 379 -27.33 33.29 -6.82
CA TYR A 379 -27.47 32.66 -8.12
C TYR A 379 -26.80 31.29 -8.12
N LEU A 380 -25.54 31.19 -7.68
CA LEU A 380 -24.81 29.92 -7.58
C LEU A 380 -25.49 28.92 -6.63
N PHE A 381 -26.05 29.37 -5.51
CA PHE A 381 -26.81 28.50 -4.63
C PHE A 381 -28.10 27.97 -5.28
N GLU A 382 -28.81 28.84 -6.03
CA GLU A 382 -30.03 28.49 -6.74
C GLU A 382 -29.76 27.57 -7.95
N THR A 383 -28.61 27.71 -8.62
CA THR A 383 -28.27 26.99 -9.85
C THR A 383 -27.28 25.84 -9.69
N GLY A 384 -26.46 25.85 -8.64
CA GLY A 384 -25.26 25.01 -8.48
C GLY A 384 -25.50 23.65 -7.82
N HIS A 385 -26.73 23.30 -7.47
CA HIS A 385 -27.03 21.98 -6.95
C HIS A 385 -27.30 20.97 -8.09
N LEU A 386 -26.59 19.83 -8.03
CA LEU A 386 -26.78 18.58 -8.78
C LEU A 386 -28.28 18.25 -9.00
N PRO A 387 -28.63 17.55 -10.10
CA PRO A 387 -29.83 17.80 -10.89
C PRO A 387 -31.09 17.92 -10.04
N THR A 388 -31.85 18.99 -10.29
CA THR A 388 -33.07 19.42 -9.59
C THR A 388 -34.24 18.42 -9.64
N SER A 389 -34.02 17.15 -9.99
CA SER A 389 -35.02 16.08 -10.09
C SER A 389 -35.54 15.63 -8.73
N SER A 390 -34.74 15.70 -7.65
CA SER A 390 -35.15 15.27 -6.30
C SER A 390 -36.03 16.30 -5.57
N LYS A 391 -37.22 15.85 -5.12
CA LYS A 391 -38.17 16.67 -4.33
C LYS A 391 -37.61 17.12 -2.98
N SER A 392 -36.73 16.32 -2.37
CA SER A 392 -36.10 16.64 -1.08
C SER A 392 -35.08 17.76 -1.21
N VAL A 393 -34.29 17.76 -2.29
CA VAL A 393 -33.34 18.84 -2.60
C VAL A 393 -34.08 20.16 -2.84
N ARG A 394 -35.16 20.14 -3.62
CA ARG A 394 -36.00 21.34 -3.84
C ARG A 394 -36.57 21.92 -2.55
N LYS A 395 -36.99 21.07 -1.61
CA LYS A 395 -37.45 21.51 -0.29
C LYS A 395 -36.34 22.09 0.58
N LEU A 396 -35.14 21.50 0.54
CA LEU A 396 -33.98 21.99 1.28
C LEU A 396 -33.56 23.37 0.77
N VAL A 397 -33.43 23.53 -0.54
CA VAL A 397 -33.10 24.82 -1.18
C VAL A 397 -34.17 25.88 -0.84
N ALA A 398 -35.46 25.55 -0.99
CA ALA A 398 -36.54 26.48 -0.65
C ALA A 398 -36.52 26.91 0.82
N LYS A 399 -36.17 25.98 1.74
CA LYS A 399 -36.04 26.29 3.16
C LYS A 399 -34.83 27.18 3.44
N ALA A 400 -33.69 26.90 2.81
CA ALA A 400 -32.46 27.68 2.96
C ALA A 400 -32.62 29.12 2.45
N LEU A 401 -33.33 29.31 1.32
CA LEU A 401 -33.69 30.62 0.76
C LEU A 401 -34.61 31.45 1.66
N GLN A 402 -35.25 30.81 2.66
CA GLN A 402 -36.09 31.46 3.67
C GLN A 402 -35.37 31.65 5.01
N SER A 403 -34.14 31.16 5.16
CA SER A 403 -33.30 31.32 6.35
C SER A 403 -32.15 32.29 6.05
N ASP A 404 -30.90 31.93 6.39
CA ASP A 404 -29.71 32.77 6.25
C ASP A 404 -29.47 33.29 4.82
N MET A 405 -29.94 32.58 3.79
CA MET A 405 -29.85 33.03 2.39
C MET A 405 -30.89 34.09 2.01
N ALA A 406 -31.90 34.34 2.86
CA ALA A 406 -32.88 35.40 2.64
C ALA A 406 -32.26 36.80 2.81
N ASN A 407 -31.25 36.93 3.68
CA ASN A 407 -30.49 38.16 3.90
C ASN A 407 -29.02 37.85 4.22
N ILE A 408 -28.29 37.41 3.20
CA ILE A 408 -26.89 36.96 3.27
C ILE A 408 -26.00 38.06 3.90
N SER A 409 -26.20 39.31 3.50
CA SER A 409 -25.41 40.45 4.02
C SER A 409 -25.56 40.62 5.53
N GLN A 410 -26.77 40.49 6.06
CA GLN A 410 -27.00 40.59 7.51
C GLN A 410 -26.46 39.38 8.27
N ALA A 411 -26.54 38.19 7.68
CA ALA A 411 -26.06 36.96 8.30
C ALA A 411 -24.53 36.84 8.30
N TYR A 412 -23.86 37.40 7.29
CA TYR A 412 -22.45 37.07 7.00
C TYR A 412 -21.48 38.26 6.79
N LEU A 413 -21.89 39.51 7.04
CA LEU A 413 -20.96 40.68 7.11
C LEU A 413 -20.57 41.08 8.54
N GLY A 414 -20.87 40.24 9.53
CA GLY A 414 -20.46 40.48 10.92
C GLY A 414 -18.95 40.27 11.12
N PRO A 415 -18.33 40.88 12.14
CA PRO A 415 -16.90 40.70 12.41
C PRO A 415 -16.47 39.26 12.81
N LEU A 416 -17.42 38.31 12.88
CA LEU A 416 -17.22 36.90 13.25
C LEU A 416 -17.82 35.91 12.24
N SER A 417 -18.33 36.36 11.09
CA SER A 417 -18.93 35.47 10.09
C SER A 417 -17.86 34.84 9.18
N GLY A 418 -17.74 33.53 9.23
CA GLY A 418 -16.78 32.75 8.43
C GLY A 418 -17.29 32.39 7.03
N PHE A 419 -17.88 33.33 6.30
CA PHE A 419 -18.38 33.08 4.93
C PHE A 419 -17.35 33.58 3.91
N TRP A 420 -16.92 32.68 3.03
CA TRP A 420 -15.86 32.91 2.06
C TRP A 420 -16.41 32.72 0.65
N VAL A 421 -15.97 33.55 -0.29
CA VAL A 421 -16.32 33.45 -1.71
C VAL A 421 -15.08 33.11 -2.53
N ALA A 422 -15.30 32.30 -3.55
CA ALA A 422 -14.30 31.91 -4.53
C ALA A 422 -14.59 32.67 -5.84
N THR A 423 -13.66 33.53 -6.28
CA THR A 423 -13.77 34.34 -7.50
C THR A 423 -12.72 33.99 -8.53
#